data_AF-A0A7X7E395-F1
#
_entry.id   AF-A0A7X7E395-F1
#
_cell.length_a   1.000
_cell.length_b   1.000
_cell.length_c   1.000
_cell.angle_alpha   90.00
_cell.angle_beta   90.00
_cell.angle_gamma   90.00
#
_symmetry.space_group_name_H-M   'P 1'
#
loop_
_entity.id
_entity.type
_entity.pdbx_description
1 polymer ?
#
loop_
_entity_poly.entity_id
_entity_poly.type
_entity_poly.pdbx_seq_one_letter_code
_entity_poly.pdbx_strand_id
1 'polypeptide(L)'
;LTSPDTLRWTFSDKDSDSISYDVYLGTELNPAPVVRGIKTSFYKIENNLSDGTYYWYVVASDSRFSTTGPVWNFTVNKQED
;
A
#
# COMPACT_ATOMS: atom_id res chain seq x y z
N LEU A 1 11.66 15.16 5.54
CA LEU A 1 11.15 14.10 4.63
C LEU A 1 9.65 14.27 4.59
N THR A 2 9.10 14.71 3.46
CA THR A 2 7.66 14.81 3.27
C THR A 2 7.07 13.40 3.10
N SER A 3 5.90 13.14 3.68
CA SER A 3 5.21 11.87 3.48
C SER A 3 4.73 11.74 2.02
N PRO A 4 4.68 10.52 1.46
CA PRO A 4 4.13 10.32 0.12
C PRO A 4 2.61 10.50 0.12
N ASP A 5 2.07 11.22 -0.87
CA ASP A 5 0.62 11.28 -1.11
C ASP A 5 0.10 10.06 -1.89
N THR A 6 1.01 9.26 -2.45
CA THR A 6 0.68 8.10 -3.29
C THR A 6 1.67 6.98 -3.06
N LEU A 7 1.14 5.79 -2.78
CA LEU A 7 1.89 4.54 -2.71
C LEU A 7 1.93 3.90 -4.09
N ARG A 8 3.09 3.38 -4.49
CA ARG A 8 3.31 2.74 -5.80
C ARG A 8 4.09 1.46 -5.62
N TRP A 9 3.68 0.42 -6.33
CA TRP A 9 4.36 -0.87 -6.34
C TRP A 9 4.48 -1.41 -7.76
N THR A 10 5.34 -2.40 -7.92
CA THR A 10 5.44 -3.17 -9.15
C THR A 10 5.04 -4.62 -8.86
N PHE A 11 4.36 -5.23 -9.82
CA PHE A 11 4.05 -6.64 -9.81
C PHE A 11 4.27 -7.16 -11.23
N SER A 12 4.91 -8.32 -11.34
CA SER A 12 5.17 -8.95 -12.63
C SER A 12 4.38 -10.24 -12.66
N ASP A 13 3.30 -10.24 -13.44
CA ASP A 13 2.58 -11.45 -13.79
C ASP A 13 3.07 -11.97 -15.15
N LYS A 14 3.35 -13.26 -15.22
CA LYS A 14 3.78 -13.92 -16.47
C LYS A 14 2.59 -14.35 -17.34
N ASP A 15 1.40 -14.52 -16.74
CA ASP A 15 0.28 -15.20 -17.39
C ASP A 15 -0.80 -14.23 -17.92
N SER A 16 -0.58 -12.92 -17.87
CA SER A 16 -1.52 -11.88 -18.33
C SER A 16 -2.89 -11.92 -17.65
N ASP A 17 -2.97 -12.46 -16.44
CA ASP A 17 -4.21 -12.55 -15.69
C ASP A 17 -4.62 -11.18 -15.15
N SER A 18 -5.92 -11.02 -14.91
CA SER A 18 -6.46 -9.84 -14.24
C SER A 18 -6.00 -9.84 -12.78
N ILE A 19 -4.95 -9.08 -12.47
CA ILE A 19 -4.48 -8.91 -11.09
C ILE A 19 -5.30 -7.84 -10.37
N SER A 20 -5.73 -8.14 -9.15
CA SER A 20 -6.23 -7.17 -8.17
C SER A 20 -5.25 -7.03 -7.00
N TYR A 21 -5.29 -5.87 -6.37
CA TYR A 21 -4.45 -5.54 -5.24
C TYR A 21 -5.29 -5.12 -4.03
N ASP A 22 -4.94 -5.68 -2.87
CA ASP A 22 -5.35 -5.17 -1.57
C ASP A 22 -4.16 -4.44 -0.96
N VAL A 23 -4.39 -3.20 -0.50
CA VAL A 23 -3.34 -2.36 0.09
C VAL A 23 -3.59 -2.24 1.58
N TYR A 24 -2.54 -2.45 2.36
CA TYR A 24 -2.56 -2.39 3.81
C TYR A 24 -1.67 -1.25 4.25
N LEU A 25 -2.17 -0.39 5.14
CA LEU A 25 -1.47 0.81 5.57
C LEU A 25 -1.88 1.15 7.01
N GLY A 26 -0.90 1.34 7.89
CA GLY A 26 -1.15 1.75 9.28
C GLY A 26 0.13 1.85 10.08
N THR A 27 0.02 2.13 11.38
CA THR A 27 1.17 2.33 12.29
C THR A 27 1.67 1.04 12.93
N GLU A 28 0.98 -0.08 12.74
CA GLU A 28 1.38 -1.42 13.18
C GLU A 28 2.11 -2.18 12.07
N LEU A 29 2.91 -3.19 12.43
CA LEU A 29 3.63 -4.02 11.45
C LEU A 29 2.69 -4.88 10.57
N ASN A 30 1.49 -5.19 11.07
CA ASN A 30 0.43 -5.87 10.31
C ASN A 30 -0.84 -5.01 10.31
N PRO A 31 -0.87 -3.92 9.53
CA PRO A 31 -2.00 -3.00 9.53
C PRO A 31 -3.26 -3.62 8.91
N ALA A 32 -4.39 -2.97 9.11
CA ALA A 32 -5.63 -3.29 8.41
C ALA A 32 -5.56 -2.85 6.92
N PRO A 33 -6.34 -3.47 6.02
CA PRO A 33 -6.42 -3.04 4.64
C PRO A 33 -7.12 -1.68 4.55
N VAL A 34 -6.50 -0.76 3.82
CA VAL A 34 -7.04 0.57 3.54
C VAL A 34 -7.90 0.57 2.27
N VAL A 35 -7.58 -0.31 1.31
CA VAL A 35 -8.40 -0.52 0.11
C VAL A 35 -8.25 -1.96 -0.37
N ARG A 36 -9.29 -2.48 -1.05
CA ARG A 36 -9.30 -3.83 -1.62
C ARG A 36 -9.72 -3.86 -3.08
N GLY A 37 -9.20 -4.83 -3.82
CA GLY A 37 -9.66 -5.19 -5.16
C GLY A 37 -9.31 -4.20 -6.27
N ILE A 38 -8.40 -3.25 -6.03
CA ILE A 38 -8.04 -2.25 -7.06
C ILE A 38 -7.21 -2.90 -8.16
N LYS A 39 -7.34 -2.37 -9.38
CA LYS A 39 -6.62 -2.88 -10.57
C LYS A 39 -5.41 -2.02 -10.94
N THR A 40 -5.21 -0.89 -10.27
CA THR A 40 -4.07 0.01 -10.45
C THR A 40 -2.90 -0.42 -9.58
N SER A 41 -1.67 -0.19 -10.04
CA SER A 41 -0.43 -0.40 -9.28
C SER A 41 -0.05 0.82 -8.40
N PHE A 42 -1.05 1.60 -8.01
CA PHE A 42 -0.90 2.72 -7.11
C PHE A 42 -2.16 2.93 -6.27
N TYR A 43 -1.97 3.54 -5.10
CA TYR A 43 -3.03 3.97 -4.19
C TYR A 43 -2.74 5.40 -3.73
N LYS A 44 -3.69 6.31 -3.95
CA LYS A 44 -3.64 7.68 -3.42
C LYS A 44 -4.14 7.64 -1.99
N ILE A 45 -3.38 8.19 -1.05
CA ILE A 45 -3.77 8.23 0.35
C ILE A 45 -4.95 9.21 0.49
N GLU A 46 -6.11 8.71 0.92
CA GLU A 46 -7.35 9.51 0.97
C GLU A 46 -7.42 10.43 2.19
N ASN A 47 -6.77 10.06 3.29
CA ASN A 47 -6.81 10.79 4.55
C ASN A 47 -5.45 11.38 4.88
N ASN A 48 -5.45 12.60 5.40
CA ASN A 48 -4.24 13.18 5.98
C ASN A 48 -3.77 12.32 7.16
N LEU A 49 -2.65 11.65 6.96
CA LEU A 49 -2.00 10.86 8.01
C LEU A 49 -1.52 11.78 9.14
N SER A 50 -1.64 11.33 10.38
CA SER A 50 -1.00 11.97 11.52
C SER A 50 0.48 11.67 11.55
N ASP A 51 1.25 12.42 12.34
CA ASP A 51 2.67 12.16 12.54
C ASP A 51 2.91 10.76 13.08
N GLY A 52 3.96 10.12 12.57
CA GLY A 52 4.31 8.76 12.93
C GLY A 52 4.91 7.96 11.79
N THR A 53 5.37 6.76 12.12
CA THR A 53 5.87 5.79 11.14
C THR A 53 4.74 4.88 10.71
N TYR A 54 4.54 4.79 9.40
CA TYR A 54 3.53 3.94 8.78
C TYR A 54 4.22 2.80 8.06
N TYR A 55 3.65 1.62 8.22
CA TYR A 55 3.99 0.41 7.51
C TYR A 55 2.92 0.13 6.47
N TRP A 56 3.34 -0.38 5.33
CA TRP A 56 2.41 -0.78 4.30
C TRP A 56 2.94 -1.92 3.47
N TYR A 57 2.03 -2.71 2.92
CA TYR A 57 2.32 -3.77 1.98
C TYR A 57 1.13 -3.95 1.05
N VAL A 58 1.33 -4.76 0.01
CA VAL A 58 0.31 -5.06 -1.00
C VAL A 58 0.16 -6.56 -1.12
N VAL A 59 -1.07 -7.04 -1.19
CA VAL A 59 -1.40 -8.41 -1.57
C VAL A 59 -1.93 -8.39 -3.00
N ALA A 60 -1.18 -8.98 -3.93
CA ALA A 60 -1.61 -9.16 -5.31
C ALA A 60 -2.35 -10.50 -5.45
N SER A 61 -3.44 -10.53 -6.21
CA SER A 61 -4.22 -11.74 -6.47
C SER A 61 -4.74 -11.81 -7.90
N ASP A 62 -4.65 -13.00 -8.50
CA ASP A 62 -5.17 -13.36 -9.83
C ASP A 62 -6.52 -14.11 -9.77
N SER A 63 -7.23 -14.03 -8.63
CA SER A 63 -8.44 -14.82 -8.26
C SER A 63 -8.22 -16.29 -7.84
N ARG A 64 -7.05 -16.88 -8.13
CA ARG A 64 -6.71 -18.26 -7.73
C ARG A 64 -5.67 -18.28 -6.61
N PHE A 65 -4.68 -17.41 -6.70
CA PHE A 65 -3.57 -17.28 -5.78
C PHE A 65 -3.45 -15.84 -5.31
N SER A 66 -2.73 -15.68 -4.19
CA SER A 66 -2.38 -14.39 -3.63
C SER A 66 -0.92 -14.39 -3.21
N THR A 67 -0.22 -13.29 -3.48
CA THR A 67 1.17 -13.09 -3.07
C THR A 67 1.28 -11.78 -2.28
N THR A 68 1.83 -11.86 -1.07
CA THR A 68 2.11 -10.70 -0.23
C THR A 68 3.48 -10.13 -0.58
N GLY A 69 3.53 -8.82 -0.85
CA GLY A 69 4.77 -8.09 -1.07
C GLY A 69 5.58 -7.86 0.23
N PRO A 70 6.77 -7.25 0.12
CA PRO A 70 7.54 -6.87 1.29
C PRO A 70 6.82 -5.76 2.09
N VAL A 71 7.14 -5.67 3.38
CA VAL A 71 6.68 -4.55 4.22
C VAL A 71 7.58 -3.35 3.99
N TRP A 72 7.00 -2.28 3.48
CA TRP A 72 7.64 -0.97 3.36
C TRP A 72 7.23 -0.06 4.51
N ASN A 73 7.98 1.01 4.74
CA ASN A 73 7.61 2.03 5.70
C ASN A 73 8.01 3.44 5.25
N PHE A 74 7.34 4.43 5.82
CA PHE A 74 7.69 5.85 5.72
C PHE A 74 7.29 6.58 7.00
N THR A 75 7.88 7.74 7.25
CA THR A 75 7.54 8.59 8.40
C THR A 75 6.87 9.87 7.92
N VAL A 76 5.72 10.19 8.53
CA VAL A 76 5.03 11.48 8.41
C VAL A 76 5.53 12.36 9.55
N ASN A 77 6.06 13.54 9.21
CA ASN A 77 6.35 14.60 10.16
C ASN A 77 5.71 15.87 9.61
N LYS A 78 4.58 16.29 10.18
CA LYS A 78 4.03 17.60 9.93
C LYS A 78 4.93 18.58 10.67
N GLN A 79 5.70 19.37 9.93
CA GLN A 79 6.21 20.59 10.52
C GLN A 79 4.99 21.44 10.85
N GLU A 80 4.75 21.69 12.14
CA GLU A 80 3.88 22.79 12.54
C GLU A 80 4.63 24.08 12.21
N ASP A 81 4.08 24.86 11.28
CA ASP A 81 4.48 26.26 11.05
C ASP A 81 3.91 27.14 12.17
#